data_AF-J0YTX1-F1
#
_entry.id   AF-J0YTX1-F1
#
_cell.length_a   1.000
_cell.length_b   1.000
_cell.length_c   1.000
_cell.angle_alpha   90.00
_cell.angle_beta   90.00
_cell.angle_gamma   90.00
#
_symmetry.space_group_name_H-M   'P 1'
#
loop_
_entity.id
_entity.type
_entity.pdbx_description
1 polymer ?
#
loop_
_entity_poly.entity_id
_entity_poly.type
_entity_poly.pdbx_seq_one_letter_code
_entity_poly.pdbx_strand_id
1 'polypeptide(L)'
;MKLKLCIIGFFFCLIAAIGLVTISDTETPIPLPIDGAFSIQGKSNLSNNEIYEMIRDLSKTEKVTIYKPIVQSSGQLKYVNFDDANNEQLKSVPIIGMYYTLGEMDVDSLKPLTMTGLQTVYMAYPWYIGGILQFTGTLRILLMGSIYLTLLVVLFVVRTRQIKEGVIRRSLGLPVYDLRREYGISLIFELIMMALLMISYSSFLGNGFLTYSSKLFFSLLITNFILFQIIDLITFVLFWLTIQIEKPIEIIKNKAKNKLIFVVWLAIISIIIVVSGIFLQETKSSQSSINIQIQNLVPWDTVKDWRRIEFLGIENNSAKNGEVSDSDGQYLQIAASLKNLDYLYIERSSAYVPDTSHALEDFSKQLENDGITNPEINKDLIYINQTGANLQNKVNGTNYHLLDNKIATIYIPEKWKENQKSIENTVVAEQFIGTNYTKEELAVQIIPDGEKIFYFNEDADIDHKNKDIFPMASVADSKDNIVVVLDTDKMIENNKFSLASNILYKSLFSPEAVKK
;
A
#
# COMPACT_ATOMS: atom_id res chain seq x y z
N MET A 1 11.88 32.58 -30.98
CA MET A 1 12.98 32.15 -30.08
C MET A 1 12.66 32.36 -28.60
N LYS A 2 12.52 33.59 -28.08
CA LYS A 2 12.20 33.84 -26.65
C LYS A 2 10.97 33.06 -26.14
N LEU A 3 9.86 33.14 -26.88
CA LEU A 3 8.62 32.41 -26.54
C LEU A 3 8.83 30.88 -26.48
N LYS A 4 9.59 30.30 -27.42
CA LYS A 4 9.93 28.86 -27.44
C LYS A 4 10.66 28.46 -26.16
N LEU A 5 11.69 29.22 -25.78
CA LEU A 5 12.49 28.95 -24.58
C LEU A 5 11.66 29.08 -23.29
N CYS A 6 10.79 30.08 -23.19
CA CYS A 6 9.88 30.22 -22.05
C CYS A 6 8.94 29.02 -21.91
N ILE A 7 8.37 28.53 -23.02
CA ILE A 7 7.49 27.36 -23.03
C ILE A 7 8.26 26.11 -22.60
N ILE A 8 9.45 25.88 -23.16
CA ILE A 8 10.29 24.74 -22.81
C ILE A 8 10.65 24.78 -21.32
N GLY A 9 11.10 25.93 -20.81
CA GLY A 9 11.42 26.09 -19.40
C GLY A 9 10.21 25.81 -18.48
N PHE A 10 9.04 26.34 -18.83
CA PHE A 10 7.82 26.11 -18.07
C PHE A 10 7.44 24.63 -18.00
N PHE A 11 7.35 23.95 -19.15
CA PHE A 11 6.97 22.53 -19.20
C PHE A 11 8.03 21.64 -18.55
N PHE A 12 9.32 21.95 -18.72
CA PHE A 12 10.40 21.17 -18.12
C PHE A 12 10.35 21.25 -16.58
N CYS A 13 10.14 22.44 -16.03
CA CYS A 13 9.94 22.61 -14.58
C CYS A 13 8.66 21.94 -14.07
N LEU A 14 7.55 22.05 -14.81
CA LEU A 14 6.28 21.43 -14.43
C LEU A 14 6.40 19.91 -14.32
N ILE A 15 6.99 19.26 -15.33
CA ILE A 15 7.15 17.80 -15.36
C ILE A 15 8.16 17.37 -14.29
N ALA A 16 9.25 18.13 -14.08
CA ALA A 16 10.19 17.85 -12.99
C ALA A 16 9.52 17.93 -11.61
N ALA A 17 8.61 18.88 -11.39
CA ALA A 17 7.87 19.00 -10.14
C ALA A 17 6.89 17.83 -9.92
N ILE A 18 6.15 17.41 -10.94
CA ILE A 18 5.27 16.22 -10.85
C ILE A 18 6.11 14.95 -10.60
N GLY A 19 7.26 14.85 -11.26
CA GLY A 19 8.22 13.78 -11.06
C GLY A 19 8.77 13.71 -9.64
N LEU A 20 9.04 14.88 -9.04
CA LEU A 20 9.51 14.98 -7.66
C LEU A 20 8.46 14.48 -6.66
N VAL A 21 7.19 14.85 -6.83
CA VAL A 21 6.08 14.32 -6.01
C VAL A 21 5.98 12.80 -6.14
N THR A 22 6.19 12.29 -7.35
CA THR A 22 6.17 10.85 -7.61
C THR A 22 7.26 10.11 -6.83
N ILE A 23 8.48 10.64 -6.80
CA ILE A 23 9.59 10.04 -6.03
C ILE A 23 9.28 10.07 -4.52
N SER A 24 8.73 11.18 -4.00
CA SER A 24 8.39 11.28 -2.59
C SER A 24 7.24 10.36 -2.16
N ASP A 25 6.28 10.09 -3.05
CA ASP A 25 5.18 9.17 -2.76
C ASP A 25 5.64 7.71 -2.70
N THR A 26 6.69 7.35 -3.47
CA THR A 26 7.16 5.97 -3.58
C THR A 26 8.24 5.60 -2.57
N GLU A 27 9.09 6.55 -2.17
CA GLU A 27 10.22 6.24 -1.30
C GLU A 27 10.50 7.37 -0.31
N THR A 28 10.70 7.00 0.96
CA THR A 28 11.34 7.90 1.93
C THR A 28 12.82 8.02 1.60
N PRO A 29 13.36 9.23 1.37
CA PRO A 29 14.74 9.40 0.96
C PRO A 29 15.70 8.89 2.04
N ILE A 30 16.45 7.85 1.72
CA ILE A 30 17.56 7.39 2.56
C ILE A 30 18.70 8.41 2.38
N PRO A 31 19.18 9.05 3.46
CA PRO A 31 20.17 10.14 3.37
C PRO A 31 21.60 9.60 3.14
N LEU A 32 21.74 8.49 2.41
CA LEU A 32 23.00 7.84 2.12
C LEU A 32 23.15 7.60 0.62
N PRO A 33 24.39 7.62 0.11
CA PRO A 33 24.70 7.07 -1.19
C PRO A 33 24.56 5.54 -1.08
N ILE A 34 23.53 4.99 -1.72
CA ILE A 34 23.26 3.55 -1.75
C ILE A 34 23.03 3.13 -3.20
N ASP A 35 23.45 1.91 -3.53
CA ASP A 35 23.29 1.25 -4.83
C ASP A 35 22.56 -0.09 -4.68
N GLY A 36 22.35 -0.58 -3.46
CA GLY A 36 21.55 -1.77 -3.19
C GLY A 36 21.29 -1.98 -1.70
N ALA A 37 20.59 -3.06 -1.41
CA ALA A 37 20.37 -3.51 -0.05
C ALA A 37 20.30 -5.04 0.02
N PHE A 38 20.64 -5.60 1.17
CA PHE A 38 20.33 -6.99 1.50
C PHE A 38 19.65 -7.12 2.86
N SER A 39 18.77 -8.11 2.96
CA SER A 39 18.12 -8.52 4.19
C SER A 39 18.82 -9.75 4.76
N ILE A 40 19.01 -9.80 6.07
CA ILE A 40 19.38 -11.02 6.81
C ILE A 40 18.22 -11.42 7.72
N GLN A 41 17.79 -12.68 7.62
CA GLN A 41 16.76 -13.29 8.46
C GLN A 41 17.21 -14.67 8.98
N GLY A 42 16.49 -15.17 9.99
CA GLY A 42 16.73 -16.49 10.57
C GLY A 42 17.75 -16.49 11.71
N LYS A 43 18.08 -17.70 12.17
CA LYS A 43 18.99 -17.94 13.29
C LYS A 43 20.29 -18.56 12.78
N SER A 44 21.41 -17.92 13.07
CA SER A 44 22.72 -18.45 12.72
C SER A 44 23.23 -19.44 13.76
N ASN A 45 24.12 -20.32 13.33
CA ASN A 45 24.91 -21.20 14.18
C ASN A 45 26.18 -20.52 14.76
N LEU A 46 26.51 -19.30 14.30
CA LEU A 46 27.67 -18.53 14.75
C LEU A 46 27.30 -17.39 15.69
N SER A 47 28.29 -16.87 16.42
CA SER A 47 28.12 -15.71 17.28
C SER A 47 27.97 -14.42 16.47
N ASN A 48 27.33 -13.40 17.05
CA ASN A 48 27.10 -12.13 16.35
C ASN A 48 28.40 -11.47 15.86
N ASN A 49 29.49 -11.61 16.61
CA ASN A 49 30.77 -11.01 16.24
C ASN A 49 31.37 -11.65 14.98
N GLU A 50 31.33 -12.98 14.88
CA GLU A 50 31.86 -13.72 13.72
C GLU A 50 31.09 -13.35 12.44
N ILE A 51 29.79 -13.11 12.56
CA ILE A 51 28.95 -12.71 11.42
C ILE A 51 29.23 -11.26 11.02
N TYR A 52 29.46 -10.36 11.98
CA TYR A 52 29.88 -8.99 11.67
C TYR A 52 31.28 -8.92 11.06
N GLU A 53 32.20 -9.81 11.45
CA GLU A 53 33.50 -9.97 10.78
C GLU A 53 33.33 -10.47 9.35
N MET A 54 32.47 -11.47 9.13
CA MET A 54 32.15 -11.97 7.79
C MET A 54 31.56 -10.88 6.88
N ILE A 55 30.66 -10.03 7.42
CA ILE A 55 30.10 -8.88 6.68
C ILE A 55 31.19 -7.84 6.36
N ARG A 56 32.13 -7.60 7.28
CA ARG A 56 33.26 -6.68 7.04
C ARG A 56 34.22 -7.22 5.97
N ASP A 57 34.52 -8.51 6.01
CA ASP A 57 35.38 -9.16 5.01
C ASP A 57 34.70 -9.19 3.63
N LEU A 58 33.38 -9.35 3.60
CA LEU A 58 32.57 -9.19 2.40
C LEU A 58 32.70 -7.76 1.83
N SER A 59 32.56 -6.74 2.68
CA SER A 59 32.74 -5.32 2.32
C SER A 59 34.09 -5.07 1.63
N LYS A 60 35.17 -5.65 2.18
CA LYS A 60 36.53 -5.52 1.63
C LYS A 60 36.74 -6.31 0.33
N THR A 61 36.21 -7.53 0.26
CA THR A 61 36.35 -8.41 -0.90
C THR A 61 35.66 -7.81 -2.12
N GLU A 62 34.43 -7.34 -1.94
CA GLU A 62 33.59 -6.76 -2.99
C GLU A 62 33.87 -5.27 -3.22
N LYS A 63 34.72 -4.64 -2.39
CA LYS A 63 35.03 -3.21 -2.41
C LYS A 63 33.77 -2.33 -2.34
N VAL A 64 32.81 -2.74 -1.52
CA VAL A 64 31.57 -2.01 -1.25
C VAL A 64 31.61 -1.46 0.17
N THR A 65 30.89 -0.37 0.41
CA THR A 65 30.68 0.14 1.77
C THR A 65 29.30 -0.31 2.26
N ILE A 66 29.26 -0.98 3.40
CA ILE A 66 28.02 -1.52 3.98
C ILE A 66 27.57 -0.65 5.16
N TYR A 67 26.29 -0.27 5.17
CA TYR A 67 25.65 0.49 6.24
C TYR A 67 24.56 -0.33 6.90
N LYS A 68 24.48 -0.25 8.23
CA LYS A 68 23.36 -0.81 9.00
C LYS A 68 22.56 0.28 9.73
N PRO A 69 21.24 0.36 9.52
CA PRO A 69 20.37 1.22 10.30
C PRO A 69 20.21 0.66 11.71
N ILE A 70 20.35 1.52 12.72
CA ILE A 70 20.15 1.24 14.13
C ILE A 70 19.25 2.33 14.70
N VAL A 71 18.19 1.92 15.38
CA VAL A 71 17.30 2.85 16.10
C VAL A 71 17.97 3.17 17.45
N GLN A 72 18.24 4.45 17.70
CA GLN A 72 18.72 4.91 18.99
C GLN A 72 17.59 4.94 20.02
N SER A 73 17.93 4.98 21.32
CA SER A 73 16.95 5.15 22.41
C SER A 73 16.15 6.45 22.34
N SER A 74 16.56 7.42 21.51
CA SER A 74 15.81 8.64 21.17
C SER A 74 14.74 8.45 20.07
N GLY A 75 14.66 7.26 19.46
CA GLY A 75 13.81 6.98 18.28
C GLY A 75 14.42 7.42 16.94
N GLN A 76 15.62 8.00 16.92
CA GLN A 76 16.29 8.41 15.69
C GLN A 76 17.08 7.26 15.04
N LEU A 77 17.03 7.17 13.70
CA LEU A 77 17.79 6.21 12.92
C LEU A 77 19.24 6.69 12.72
N LYS A 78 20.20 5.86 13.14
CA LYS A 78 21.63 6.04 12.86
C LYS A 78 22.10 4.95 11.92
N TYR A 79 22.83 5.33 10.87
CA TYR A 79 23.45 4.39 9.96
C TYR A 79 24.92 4.18 10.36
N VAL A 80 25.28 2.95 10.71
CA VAL A 80 26.66 2.59 11.08
C VAL A 80 27.37 2.00 9.87
N ASN A 81 28.49 2.62 9.50
CA ASN A 81 29.39 2.15 8.46
C ASN A 81 30.28 1.00 8.99
N PHE A 82 30.30 -0.15 8.32
CA PHE A 82 31.13 -1.29 8.71
C PHE A 82 32.64 -1.07 8.51
N ASP A 83 33.03 -0.13 7.65
CA ASP A 83 34.43 0.24 7.40
C ASP A 83 35.02 1.05 8.57
N ASP A 84 34.21 1.89 9.23
CA ASP A 84 34.65 2.82 10.28
C ASP A 84 34.17 2.42 11.71
N ALA A 85 33.31 1.40 11.83
CA ALA A 85 32.68 1.06 13.10
C ALA A 85 33.64 0.42 14.12
N ASN A 86 33.65 0.99 15.33
CA ASN A 86 34.27 0.37 16.50
C ASN A 86 33.47 -0.89 16.90
N ASN A 87 34.13 -2.04 17.04
CA ASN A 87 33.49 -3.35 17.23
C ASN A 87 32.52 -3.41 18.43
N GLU A 88 32.65 -2.51 19.40
CA GLU A 88 31.79 -2.45 20.58
C GLU A 88 30.36 -1.95 20.28
N GLN A 89 30.17 -1.07 19.30
CA GLN A 89 28.83 -0.55 18.96
C GLN A 89 27.95 -1.58 18.24
N LEU A 90 28.56 -2.59 17.60
CA LEU A 90 27.86 -3.64 16.86
C LEU A 90 27.49 -4.85 17.75
N LYS A 91 28.17 -5.04 18.88
CA LYS A 91 27.96 -6.18 19.80
C LYS A 91 26.54 -6.25 20.39
N SER A 92 25.92 -5.10 20.64
CA SER A 92 24.58 -5.00 21.23
C SER A 92 23.45 -4.95 20.20
N VAL A 93 23.76 -5.01 18.90
CA VAL A 93 22.80 -4.82 17.82
C VAL A 93 22.41 -6.19 17.24
N PRO A 94 21.11 -6.49 17.06
CA PRO A 94 20.66 -7.75 16.45
C PRO A 94 21.15 -7.84 15.01
N ILE A 95 21.63 -8.99 14.56
CA ILE A 95 22.14 -9.21 13.19
C ILE A 95 21.02 -9.16 12.15
N ILE A 96 19.84 -9.63 12.53
CA ILE A 96 18.65 -9.66 11.68
C ILE A 96 18.26 -8.23 11.30
N GLY A 97 17.94 -8.02 10.02
CA GLY A 97 17.49 -6.74 9.50
C GLY A 97 18.06 -6.40 8.12
N MET A 98 17.78 -5.17 7.71
CA MET A 98 18.22 -4.61 6.43
C MET A 98 19.62 -4.01 6.53
N TYR A 99 20.41 -4.21 5.48
CA TYR A 99 21.74 -3.64 5.28
C TYR A 99 21.75 -2.92 3.92
N TYR A 100 22.34 -1.73 3.86
CA TYR A 100 22.46 -0.95 2.65
C TYR A 100 23.89 -1.00 2.12
N THR A 101 24.07 -1.05 0.80
CA THR A 101 25.38 -1.10 0.16
C THR A 101 25.59 0.11 -0.73
N LEU A 102 26.79 0.67 -0.70
CA LEU A 102 27.32 1.59 -1.70
C LEU A 102 28.27 0.77 -2.60
N GLY A 103 27.90 0.63 -3.87
CA GLY A 103 28.47 -0.35 -4.80
C GLY A 103 27.55 -1.57 -5.03
N GLU A 104 27.68 -2.15 -6.22
CA GLU A 104 27.00 -3.38 -6.61
C GLU A 104 27.73 -4.59 -6.04
N MET A 105 26.97 -5.59 -5.59
CA MET A 105 27.48 -6.85 -5.08
C MET A 105 26.88 -7.99 -5.92
N ASP A 106 27.64 -9.06 -6.14
CA ASP A 106 27.07 -10.24 -6.77
C ASP A 106 26.11 -10.96 -5.81
N VAL A 107 25.04 -11.54 -6.36
CA VAL A 107 24.05 -12.30 -5.57
C VAL A 107 24.73 -13.47 -4.86
N ASP A 108 25.78 -14.02 -5.46
CA ASP A 108 26.56 -15.12 -4.92
C ASP A 108 27.48 -14.71 -3.76
N SER A 109 27.81 -13.43 -3.62
CA SER A 109 28.71 -12.94 -2.55
C SER A 109 28.11 -13.12 -1.15
N LEU A 110 26.79 -13.29 -1.02
CA LEU A 110 26.11 -13.58 0.25
C LEU A 110 26.02 -15.08 0.58
N LYS A 111 26.47 -15.98 -0.31
CA LYS A 111 26.47 -17.43 -0.06
C LYS A 111 27.16 -17.83 1.25
N PRO A 112 28.33 -17.26 1.63
CA PRO A 112 28.98 -17.57 2.89
C PRO A 112 28.08 -17.32 4.10
N LEU A 113 27.27 -16.25 4.08
CA LEU A 113 26.30 -15.96 5.13
C LEU A 113 25.17 -16.99 5.15
N THR A 114 24.68 -17.42 3.98
CA THR A 114 23.63 -18.45 3.90
C THR A 114 24.08 -19.81 4.43
N MET A 115 25.35 -20.16 4.26
CA MET A 115 25.93 -21.40 4.78
C MET A 115 25.95 -21.46 6.32
N THR A 116 25.80 -20.32 7.02
CA THR A 116 25.72 -20.26 8.48
C THR A 116 24.32 -20.53 9.04
N GLY A 117 23.34 -20.78 8.18
CA GLY A 117 21.92 -20.97 8.55
C GLY A 117 21.06 -19.70 8.42
N LEU A 118 21.65 -18.58 7.99
CA LEU A 118 20.92 -17.34 7.73
C LEU A 118 20.24 -17.37 6.36
N GLN A 119 19.08 -16.74 6.25
CA GLN A 119 18.45 -16.45 4.97
C GLN A 119 18.85 -15.05 4.55
N THR A 120 19.47 -14.92 3.38
CA THR A 120 19.89 -13.63 2.83
C THR A 120 19.27 -13.38 1.48
N VAL A 121 18.84 -12.14 1.25
CA VAL A 121 18.28 -11.69 -0.03
C VAL A 121 18.92 -10.38 -0.38
N TYR A 122 19.57 -10.29 -1.55
CA TYR A 122 20.14 -9.06 -2.10
C TYR A 122 19.29 -8.52 -3.23
N MET A 123 19.16 -7.20 -3.27
CA MET A 123 18.55 -6.46 -4.38
C MET A 123 19.39 -5.21 -4.66
N ALA A 124 19.87 -5.09 -5.89
CA ALA A 124 20.43 -3.83 -6.39
C ALA A 124 19.30 -2.84 -6.66
N TYR A 125 19.52 -1.57 -6.33
CA TYR A 125 18.55 -0.50 -6.48
C TYR A 125 18.70 0.18 -7.85
N PRO A 126 17.74 -0.03 -8.78
CA PRO A 126 17.94 0.41 -10.15
C PRO A 126 17.59 1.89 -10.28
N TRP A 127 18.60 2.76 -10.18
CA TRP A 127 18.42 4.21 -10.25
C TRP A 127 17.73 4.70 -11.53
N TYR A 128 17.82 3.94 -12.63
CA TYR A 128 17.17 4.27 -13.90
C TYR A 128 15.64 4.16 -13.85
N ILE A 129 15.08 3.52 -12.81
CA ILE A 129 13.63 3.45 -12.59
C ILE A 129 13.04 4.83 -12.32
N GLY A 130 13.82 5.79 -11.81
CA GLY A 130 13.39 7.17 -11.59
C GLY A 130 12.70 7.80 -12.80
N GLY A 131 13.22 7.54 -13.99
CA GLY A 131 12.62 7.97 -15.27
C GLY A 131 11.28 7.32 -15.62
N ILE A 132 11.08 6.07 -15.20
CA ILE A 132 9.88 5.28 -15.50
C ILE A 132 8.79 5.54 -14.45
N LEU A 133 9.15 5.85 -13.20
CA LEU A 133 8.21 6.07 -12.09
C LEU A 133 7.10 7.07 -12.42
N GLN A 134 7.41 8.11 -13.17
CA GLN A 134 6.44 9.12 -13.61
C GLN A 134 5.36 8.59 -14.57
N PHE A 135 5.58 7.42 -15.17
CA PHE A 135 4.62 6.72 -16.03
C PHE A 135 3.99 5.51 -15.34
N THR A 136 4.39 5.19 -14.10
CA THR A 136 3.85 4.05 -13.36
C THR A 136 2.44 4.35 -12.88
N GLY A 137 1.48 3.58 -13.39
CA GLY A 137 0.05 3.69 -13.06
C GLY A 137 -0.79 4.36 -14.15
N THR A 138 -2.02 3.87 -14.32
CA THR A 138 -2.92 4.24 -15.44
C THR A 138 -3.23 5.73 -15.49
N LEU A 139 -3.47 6.38 -14.34
CA LEU A 139 -3.72 7.83 -14.31
C LEU A 139 -2.46 8.65 -14.57
N ARG A 140 -1.30 8.23 -14.05
CA ARG A 140 -0.03 8.95 -14.23
C ARG A 140 0.43 8.91 -15.68
N ILE A 141 0.35 7.76 -16.35
CA ILE A 141 0.69 7.65 -17.78
C ILE A 141 -0.21 8.53 -18.64
N LEU A 142 -1.51 8.59 -18.35
CA LEU A 142 -2.45 9.44 -19.08
C LEU A 142 -2.19 10.94 -18.82
N LEU A 143 -1.90 11.32 -17.58
CA LEU A 143 -1.56 12.70 -17.21
C LEU A 143 -0.27 13.14 -17.91
N MET A 144 0.82 12.37 -17.78
CA MET A 144 2.09 12.69 -18.41
C MET A 144 1.98 12.69 -19.93
N GLY A 145 1.30 11.70 -20.51
CA GLY A 145 1.00 11.66 -21.94
C GLY A 145 0.26 12.91 -22.42
N SER A 146 -0.72 13.40 -21.66
CA SER A 146 -1.48 14.61 -21.97
C SER A 146 -0.63 15.89 -21.89
N ILE A 147 0.27 15.99 -20.90
CA ILE A 147 1.21 17.12 -20.77
C ILE A 147 2.19 17.14 -21.94
N TYR A 148 2.79 15.98 -22.29
CA TYR A 148 3.69 15.86 -23.43
C TYR A 148 3.00 16.13 -24.78
N LEU A 149 1.75 15.68 -24.93
CA LEU A 149 0.93 16.00 -26.11
C LEU A 149 0.68 17.51 -26.19
N THR A 150 0.34 18.16 -25.07
CA THR A 150 0.15 19.62 -25.01
C THR A 150 1.43 20.36 -25.39
N LEU A 151 2.58 19.93 -24.87
CA LEU A 151 3.89 20.47 -25.23
C LEU A 151 4.14 20.36 -26.74
N LEU A 152 3.86 19.19 -27.35
CA LEU A 152 3.99 18.99 -28.79
C LEU A 152 3.15 19.99 -29.58
N VAL A 153 1.87 20.17 -29.21
CA VAL A 153 0.97 21.12 -29.87
C VAL A 153 1.49 22.54 -29.76
N VAL A 154 1.87 22.97 -28.55
CA VAL A 154 2.33 24.34 -28.30
C VAL A 154 3.63 24.61 -29.07
N LEU A 155 4.59 23.68 -29.07
CA LEU A 155 5.83 23.81 -29.84
C LEU A 155 5.56 23.85 -31.34
N PHE A 156 4.63 23.03 -31.84
CA PHE A 156 4.21 23.08 -33.24
C PHE A 156 3.58 24.44 -33.60
N VAL A 157 2.69 25.00 -32.76
CA VAL A 157 2.10 26.33 -32.95
C VAL A 157 3.17 27.42 -33.01
N VAL A 158 4.13 27.40 -32.08
CA VAL A 158 5.22 28.39 -32.05
C VAL A 158 6.06 28.31 -33.31
N ARG A 159 6.37 27.10 -33.80
CA ARG A 159 7.10 26.89 -35.05
C ARG A 159 6.30 27.36 -36.25
N THR A 160 5.01 27.00 -36.35
CA THR A 160 4.16 27.39 -37.50
C THR A 160 4.02 28.90 -37.69
N ARG A 161 4.17 29.71 -36.64
CA ARG A 161 4.26 31.19 -36.77
C ARG A 161 5.42 31.67 -37.64
N GLN A 162 6.48 30.87 -37.80
CA GLN A 162 7.67 31.19 -38.58
C GLN A 162 7.62 30.63 -40.02
N ILE A 163 6.51 30.01 -40.44
CA ILE A 163 6.37 29.41 -41.79
C ILE A 163 6.68 30.41 -42.90
N LYS A 164 6.20 31.66 -42.78
CA LYS A 164 6.45 32.69 -43.79
C LYS A 164 7.94 32.93 -44.00
N GLU A 165 8.69 33.05 -42.91
CA GLU A 165 10.14 33.24 -42.95
C GLU A 165 10.85 32.01 -43.58
N GLY A 166 10.47 30.80 -43.16
CA GLY A 166 11.08 29.57 -43.68
C GLY A 166 10.81 29.34 -45.17
N VAL A 167 9.61 29.66 -45.65
CA VAL A 167 9.24 29.55 -47.07
C VAL A 167 9.94 30.59 -47.92
N ILE A 168 10.11 31.82 -47.42
CA ILE A 168 10.90 32.87 -48.08
C ILE A 168 12.37 32.45 -48.19
N ARG A 169 12.98 31.95 -47.10
CA ARG A 169 14.37 31.46 -47.13
C ARG A 169 14.57 30.34 -48.14
N ARG A 170 13.67 29.37 -48.19
CA ARG A 170 13.69 28.31 -49.21
C ARG A 170 13.63 28.89 -50.62
N SER A 171 12.75 29.87 -50.86
CA SER A 171 12.61 30.50 -52.19
C SER A 171 13.86 31.28 -52.62
N LEU A 172 14.67 31.73 -51.66
CA LEU A 172 15.95 32.41 -51.89
C LEU A 172 17.14 31.43 -52.03
N GLY A 173 16.90 30.10 -52.00
CA GLY A 173 17.96 29.09 -52.02
C GLY A 173 18.80 29.02 -50.73
N LEU A 174 18.40 29.76 -49.69
CA LEU A 174 19.04 29.70 -48.38
C LEU A 174 18.57 28.44 -47.64
N PRO A 175 19.41 27.88 -46.75
CA PRO A 175 18.97 26.79 -45.89
C PRO A 175 17.73 27.26 -45.12
N VAL A 176 16.68 26.43 -45.17
CA VAL A 176 15.40 26.69 -44.50
C VAL A 176 15.60 26.97 -43.00
N TYR A 177 16.69 26.43 -42.44
CA TYR A 177 17.07 26.54 -41.04
C TYR A 177 18.53 26.91 -40.81
N ASP A 178 18.75 27.68 -39.75
CA ASP A 178 20.02 27.70 -39.02
C ASP A 178 19.90 26.68 -37.86
N LEU A 179 20.26 25.42 -38.13
CA LEU A 179 20.18 24.31 -37.16
C LEU A 179 20.92 24.64 -35.87
N ARG A 180 22.07 25.32 -35.98
CA ARG A 180 22.89 25.69 -34.83
C ARG A 180 22.16 26.70 -33.94
N ARG A 181 21.49 27.68 -34.53
CA ARG A 181 20.77 28.72 -33.80
C ARG A 181 19.44 28.25 -33.23
N GLU A 182 18.67 27.43 -33.96
CA GLU A 182 17.29 27.11 -33.53
C GLU A 182 17.15 25.83 -32.71
N TYR A 183 17.99 24.83 -32.98
CA TYR A 183 18.02 23.59 -32.20
C TYR A 183 19.09 23.65 -31.11
N GLY A 184 20.31 24.10 -31.45
CA GLY A 184 21.42 24.18 -30.50
C GLY A 184 21.13 25.08 -29.28
N ILE A 185 20.48 26.23 -29.46
CA ILE A 185 20.10 27.10 -28.33
C ILE A 185 19.06 26.43 -27.43
N SER A 186 18.11 25.68 -27.99
CA SER A 186 17.10 24.95 -27.21
C SER A 186 17.75 23.85 -26.36
N LEU A 187 18.62 23.07 -26.99
CA LEU A 187 19.36 21.98 -26.34
C LEU A 187 20.23 22.51 -25.20
N ILE A 188 21.01 23.58 -25.45
CA ILE A 188 21.86 24.18 -24.41
C ILE A 188 21.00 24.71 -23.26
N PHE A 189 19.87 25.36 -23.57
CA PHE A 189 18.96 25.86 -22.55
C PHE A 189 18.39 24.73 -21.67
N GLU A 190 17.97 23.62 -22.27
CA GLU A 190 17.47 22.45 -21.54
C GLU A 190 18.55 21.81 -20.66
N LEU A 191 19.78 21.70 -21.15
CA LEU A 191 20.92 21.21 -20.34
C LEU A 191 21.20 22.12 -19.13
N ILE A 192 21.14 23.45 -19.32
CA ILE A 192 21.30 24.40 -18.22
C ILE A 192 20.18 24.24 -17.19
N MET A 193 18.93 24.12 -17.65
CA MET A 193 17.78 23.90 -16.76
C MET A 193 17.90 22.58 -15.98
N MET A 194 18.30 21.50 -16.66
CA MET A 194 18.56 20.20 -16.03
C MET A 194 19.64 20.31 -14.94
N ALA A 195 20.76 20.96 -15.24
CA ALA A 195 21.83 21.16 -14.27
C ALA A 195 21.37 21.98 -13.06
N LEU A 196 20.64 23.08 -13.28
CA LEU A 196 20.11 23.92 -12.20
C LEU A 196 19.13 23.17 -11.31
N LEU A 197 18.23 22.38 -11.90
CA LEU A 197 17.27 21.57 -11.15
C LEU A 197 17.98 20.47 -10.35
N MET A 198 18.97 19.81 -10.93
CA MET A 198 19.76 18.78 -10.23
C MET A 198 20.51 19.37 -9.03
N ILE A 199 21.19 20.50 -9.22
CA ILE A 199 21.88 21.21 -8.13
C ILE A 199 20.88 21.59 -7.03
N SER A 200 19.74 22.17 -7.41
CA SER A 200 18.71 22.58 -6.46
C SER A 200 18.18 21.39 -5.66
N TYR A 201 17.85 20.29 -6.35
CA TYR A 201 17.33 19.10 -5.68
C TYR A 201 18.36 18.49 -4.72
N SER A 202 19.58 18.24 -5.19
CA SER A 202 20.62 17.61 -4.38
C SER A 202 21.04 18.46 -3.17
N SER A 203 20.98 19.79 -3.27
CA SER A 203 21.32 20.69 -2.16
C SER A 203 20.21 20.84 -1.11
N PHE A 204 18.93 20.85 -1.51
CA PHE A 204 17.83 21.15 -0.58
C PHE A 204 17.04 19.92 -0.11
N LEU A 205 16.88 18.91 -0.96
CA LEU A 205 15.99 17.76 -0.71
C LEU A 205 16.72 16.42 -0.74
N GLY A 206 17.65 16.24 -1.66
CA GLY A 206 18.35 14.98 -1.90
C GLY A 206 19.47 14.67 -0.91
N ASN A 207 19.82 15.58 0.01
CA ASN A 207 20.92 15.40 0.98
C ASN A 207 22.27 14.99 0.35
N GLY A 208 22.56 15.48 -0.86
CA GLY A 208 23.78 15.20 -1.61
C GLY A 208 23.54 14.67 -3.04
N PHE A 209 24.57 14.75 -3.90
CA PHE A 209 24.46 14.36 -5.32
C PHE A 209 24.46 12.85 -5.57
N LEU A 210 25.08 12.07 -4.67
CA LEU A 210 25.28 10.63 -4.84
C LEU A 210 24.26 9.79 -4.07
N THR A 211 23.32 10.43 -3.36
CA THR A 211 22.22 9.73 -2.70
C THR A 211 21.31 9.06 -3.73
N TYR A 212 20.68 7.96 -3.33
CA TYR A 212 19.80 7.23 -4.24
C TYR A 212 18.63 8.10 -4.74
N SER A 213 18.05 8.90 -3.85
CA SER A 213 17.01 9.88 -4.18
C SER A 213 17.46 10.89 -5.25
N SER A 214 18.68 11.43 -5.15
CA SER A 214 19.26 12.30 -6.19
C SER A 214 19.52 11.55 -7.51
N LYS A 215 19.95 10.29 -7.46
CA LYS A 215 20.13 9.46 -8.67
C LYS A 215 18.80 9.19 -9.38
N LEU A 216 17.72 8.91 -8.63
CA LEU A 216 16.37 8.77 -9.19
C LEU A 216 15.90 10.06 -9.85
N PHE A 217 16.07 11.20 -9.18
CA PHE A 217 15.71 12.50 -9.74
C PHE A 217 16.52 12.83 -11.00
N PHE A 218 17.82 12.48 -11.01
CA PHE A 218 18.66 12.63 -12.20
C PHE A 218 18.17 11.77 -13.37
N SER A 219 17.82 10.50 -13.12
CA SER A 219 17.21 9.61 -14.13
C SER A 219 15.92 10.20 -14.69
N LEU A 220 15.09 10.79 -13.83
CA LEU A 220 13.86 11.47 -14.21
C LEU A 220 14.14 12.66 -15.14
N LEU A 221 15.10 13.51 -14.79
CA LEU A 221 15.51 14.63 -15.63
C LEU A 221 16.07 14.18 -16.98
N ILE A 222 16.88 13.11 -17.02
CA ILE A 222 17.40 12.52 -18.27
C ILE A 222 16.23 12.05 -19.15
N THR A 223 15.28 11.34 -18.57
CA THR A 223 14.14 10.81 -19.32
C THR A 223 13.30 11.93 -19.90
N ASN A 224 13.05 12.97 -19.12
CA ASN A 224 12.35 14.16 -19.60
C ASN A 224 13.13 14.87 -20.70
N PHE A 225 14.45 15.03 -20.55
CA PHE A 225 15.30 15.60 -21.58
C PHE A 225 15.19 14.80 -22.90
N ILE A 226 15.31 13.47 -22.85
CA ILE A 226 15.17 12.61 -24.04
C ILE A 226 13.79 12.80 -24.71
N LEU A 227 12.71 12.82 -23.93
CA LEU A 227 11.35 13.01 -24.45
C LEU A 227 11.15 14.40 -25.07
N PHE A 228 11.70 15.45 -24.46
CA PHE A 228 11.71 16.79 -25.04
C PHE A 228 12.44 16.82 -26.39
N GLN A 229 13.58 16.14 -26.50
CA GLN A 229 14.33 16.07 -27.76
C GLN A 229 13.56 15.31 -28.84
N ILE A 230 12.87 14.22 -28.48
CA ILE A 230 11.98 13.50 -29.41
C ILE A 230 10.85 14.42 -29.89
N ILE A 231 10.20 15.16 -28.99
CA ILE A 231 9.12 16.08 -29.35
C ILE A 231 9.64 17.24 -30.21
N ASP A 232 10.77 17.85 -29.87
CA ASP A 232 11.33 18.96 -30.67
C ASP A 232 11.74 18.46 -32.07
N LEU A 233 12.25 17.23 -32.19
CA LEU A 233 12.55 16.59 -33.47
C LEU A 233 11.28 16.32 -34.30
N ILE A 234 10.23 15.77 -33.69
CA ILE A 234 8.94 15.53 -34.37
C ILE A 234 8.37 16.85 -34.89
N THR A 235 8.32 17.89 -34.05
CA THR A 235 7.80 19.20 -34.46
C THR A 235 8.67 19.87 -35.52
N PHE A 236 9.98 19.63 -35.52
CA PHE A 236 10.90 20.06 -36.57
C PHE A 236 10.60 19.37 -37.91
N VAL A 237 10.46 18.04 -37.91
CA VAL A 237 10.14 17.26 -39.12
C VAL A 237 8.79 17.69 -39.71
N LEU A 238 7.76 17.84 -38.88
CA LEU A 238 6.43 18.29 -39.32
C LEU A 238 6.49 19.69 -39.96
N PHE A 239 7.23 20.61 -39.35
CA PHE A 239 7.40 21.95 -39.88
C PHE A 239 8.19 21.95 -41.20
N TRP A 240 9.27 21.17 -41.31
CA TRP A 240 10.03 20.99 -42.54
C TRP A 240 9.16 20.47 -43.69
N LEU A 241 8.37 19.42 -43.44
CA LEU A 241 7.41 18.88 -44.41
C LEU A 241 6.38 19.91 -44.84
N THR A 242 5.89 20.72 -43.89
CA THR A 242 4.96 21.82 -44.17
C THR A 242 5.57 22.81 -45.15
N ILE A 243 6.82 23.24 -44.93
CA ILE A 243 7.51 24.16 -45.84
C ILE A 243 7.69 23.53 -47.22
N GLN A 244 8.06 22.25 -47.29
CA GLN A 244 8.30 21.58 -48.57
C GLN A 244 7.05 21.53 -49.46
N ILE A 245 5.89 21.26 -48.86
CA ILE A 245 4.63 21.05 -49.58
C ILE A 245 3.96 22.37 -49.98
N GLU A 246 4.11 23.42 -49.19
CA GLU A 246 3.48 24.71 -49.46
C GLU A 246 4.14 25.46 -50.62
N LYS A 247 3.35 26.12 -51.48
CA LYS A 247 3.90 26.92 -52.59
C LYS A 247 4.32 28.31 -52.10
N PRO A 248 5.54 28.81 -52.42
CA PRO A 248 6.00 30.13 -51.98
C PRO A 248 5.06 31.27 -52.37
N ILE A 249 4.53 31.22 -53.59
CA ILE A 249 3.65 32.27 -54.15
C ILE A 249 2.30 32.38 -53.40
N GLU A 250 1.80 31.27 -52.86
CA GLU A 250 0.49 31.20 -52.18
C GLU A 250 0.60 31.72 -50.74
N ILE A 251 1.73 31.46 -50.06
CA ILE A 251 2.02 31.96 -48.72
C ILE A 251 2.34 33.46 -48.73
N ILE A 252 3.11 33.94 -49.71
CA ILE A 252 3.45 35.37 -49.85
C ILE A 252 2.19 36.20 -50.13
N LYS A 253 1.26 35.68 -50.93
CA LYS A 253 -0.03 36.32 -51.22
C LYS A 253 -1.09 36.12 -50.13
N ASN A 254 -0.76 35.46 -49.02
CA ASN A 254 -1.68 35.08 -47.95
C ASN A 254 -2.92 34.30 -48.46
N LYS A 255 -2.77 33.59 -49.59
CA LYS A 255 -3.82 32.81 -50.27
C LYS A 255 -3.75 31.32 -49.93
N ALA A 256 -2.71 30.87 -49.23
CA ALA A 256 -2.51 29.45 -48.91
C ALA A 256 -3.68 28.91 -48.08
N LYS A 257 -4.42 27.97 -48.68
CA LYS A 257 -5.21 27.01 -47.90
C LYS A 257 -4.20 26.03 -47.31
N ASN A 258 -3.77 26.27 -46.07
CA ASN A 258 -2.78 25.46 -45.34
C ASN A 258 -3.27 24.01 -45.12
N LYS A 259 -3.40 23.22 -46.19
CA LYS A 259 -4.10 21.92 -46.19
C LYS A 259 -3.40 20.92 -45.27
N LEU A 260 -2.07 20.91 -45.26
CA LEU A 260 -1.30 20.02 -44.39
C LEU A 260 -1.41 20.43 -42.92
N ILE A 261 -1.29 21.72 -42.62
CA ILE A 261 -1.45 22.23 -41.25
C ILE A 261 -2.85 21.88 -40.73
N PHE A 262 -3.87 22.03 -41.57
CA PHE A 262 -5.25 21.66 -41.23
C PHE A 262 -5.41 20.16 -40.95
N VAL A 263 -4.80 19.29 -41.76
CA VAL A 263 -4.81 17.83 -41.53
C VAL A 263 -4.08 17.45 -40.24
N VAL A 264 -2.91 18.04 -40.00
CA VAL A 264 -2.14 17.83 -38.75
C VAL A 264 -2.94 18.30 -37.54
N TRP A 265 -3.63 19.44 -37.64
CA TRP A 265 -4.52 19.93 -36.58
C TRP A 265 -5.69 18.99 -36.31
N LEU A 266 -6.35 18.48 -37.35
CA LEU A 266 -7.44 17.51 -37.18
C LEU A 266 -6.96 16.23 -36.50
N ALA A 267 -5.78 15.72 -36.88
CA ALA A 267 -5.19 14.54 -36.26
C ALA A 267 -4.89 14.79 -34.77
N ILE A 268 -4.28 15.93 -34.44
CA ILE A 268 -3.99 16.33 -33.05
C ILE A 268 -5.29 16.43 -32.23
N ILE A 269 -6.31 17.11 -32.75
CA ILE A 269 -7.60 17.26 -32.05
C ILE A 269 -8.26 15.89 -31.84
N SER A 270 -8.23 15.02 -32.84
CA SER A 270 -8.76 13.65 -32.71
C SER A 270 -8.06 12.86 -31.62
N ILE A 271 -6.72 12.95 -31.53
CA ILE A 271 -5.94 12.28 -30.47
C ILE A 271 -6.30 12.86 -29.10
N ILE A 272 -6.38 14.19 -28.97
CA ILE A 272 -6.74 14.85 -27.70
C ILE A 272 -8.13 14.40 -27.23
N ILE A 273 -9.13 14.32 -28.12
CA ILE A 273 -10.48 13.89 -27.78
C ILE A 273 -10.47 12.46 -27.23
N VAL A 274 -9.75 11.54 -27.89
CA VAL A 274 -9.65 10.13 -27.46
C VAL A 274 -8.96 10.02 -26.10
N VAL A 275 -7.78 10.64 -25.94
CA VAL A 275 -7.02 10.60 -24.68
C VAL A 275 -7.82 11.23 -23.55
N SER A 276 -8.51 12.34 -23.79
CA SER A 276 -9.35 13.02 -22.79
C SER A 276 -10.54 12.14 -22.38
N GLY A 277 -11.16 11.43 -23.32
CA GLY A 277 -12.26 10.50 -23.02
C GLY A 277 -11.81 9.37 -22.09
N ILE A 278 -10.67 8.74 -22.40
CA ILE A 278 -10.07 7.69 -21.57
C ILE A 278 -9.71 8.25 -20.19
N PHE A 279 -9.09 9.43 -20.13
CA PHE A 279 -8.71 10.08 -18.88
C PHE A 279 -9.91 10.37 -17.97
N LEU A 280 -11.02 10.86 -18.53
CA LEU A 280 -12.25 11.12 -17.76
C LEU A 280 -12.86 9.83 -17.21
N GLN A 281 -12.86 8.75 -18.01
CA GLN A 281 -13.36 7.45 -17.57
C GLN A 281 -12.53 6.88 -16.42
N GLU A 282 -11.20 6.87 -16.57
CA GLU A 282 -10.28 6.38 -15.54
C GLU A 282 -10.34 7.24 -14.27
N THR A 283 -10.48 8.56 -14.41
CA THR A 283 -10.61 9.46 -13.26
C THR A 283 -11.89 9.15 -12.47
N LYS A 284 -13.03 8.96 -13.15
CA LYS A 284 -14.28 8.59 -12.48
C LYS A 284 -14.21 7.21 -11.81
N SER A 285 -13.61 6.23 -12.49
CA SER A 285 -13.40 4.88 -11.96
C SER A 285 -12.54 4.91 -10.70
N SER A 286 -11.39 5.58 -10.76
CA SER A 286 -10.47 5.74 -9.63
C SER A 286 -11.12 6.51 -8.48
N GLN A 287 -11.84 7.60 -8.75
CA GLN A 287 -12.56 8.34 -7.71
C GLN A 287 -13.62 7.47 -7.03
N SER A 288 -14.34 6.64 -7.78
CA SER A 288 -15.29 5.69 -7.21
C SER A 288 -14.58 4.66 -6.32
N SER A 289 -13.46 4.10 -6.78
CA SER A 289 -12.67 3.14 -6.01
C SER A 289 -12.12 3.76 -4.72
N ILE A 290 -11.56 4.96 -4.80
CA ILE A 290 -11.03 5.69 -3.64
C ILE A 290 -12.17 6.03 -2.68
N ASN A 291 -13.33 6.45 -3.16
CA ASN A 291 -14.49 6.72 -2.30
C ASN A 291 -14.94 5.45 -1.56
N ILE A 292 -14.97 4.30 -2.24
CA ILE A 292 -15.27 3.01 -1.60
C ILE A 292 -14.22 2.66 -0.54
N GLN A 293 -12.93 2.84 -0.85
CA GLN A 293 -11.85 2.61 0.12
C GLN A 293 -11.94 3.55 1.32
N ILE A 294 -12.20 4.84 1.11
CA ILE A 294 -12.40 5.81 2.19
C ILE A 294 -13.60 5.40 3.04
N GLN A 295 -14.73 5.03 2.42
CA GLN A 295 -15.90 4.54 3.15
C GLN A 295 -15.57 3.32 4.02
N ASN A 296 -14.80 2.36 3.49
CA ASN A 296 -14.35 1.20 4.24
C ASN A 296 -13.35 1.53 5.36
N LEU A 297 -12.67 2.68 5.30
CA LEU A 297 -11.71 3.15 6.33
C LEU A 297 -12.35 4.01 7.43
N VAL A 298 -13.55 4.57 7.20
CA VAL A 298 -14.28 5.34 8.24
C VAL A 298 -14.45 4.57 9.56
N PRO A 299 -14.82 3.28 9.57
CA PRO A 299 -14.93 2.52 10.81
C PRO A 299 -13.57 2.37 11.53
N TRP A 300 -12.49 2.18 10.75
CA TRP A 300 -11.12 2.05 11.26
C TRP A 300 -10.61 3.31 11.95
N ASP A 301 -11.02 4.51 11.52
CA ASP A 301 -10.67 5.76 12.23
C ASP A 301 -11.26 5.81 13.65
N THR A 302 -12.40 5.15 13.89
CA THR A 302 -13.00 5.08 15.24
C THR A 302 -12.20 4.18 16.19
N VAL A 303 -11.46 3.21 15.65
CA VAL A 303 -10.71 2.20 16.41
C VAL A 303 -9.18 2.30 16.25
N LYS A 304 -8.67 3.36 15.61
CA LYS A 304 -7.25 3.51 15.27
C LYS A 304 -6.27 3.47 16.46
N ASP A 305 -6.73 3.90 17.63
CA ASP A 305 -5.90 3.96 18.85
C ASP A 305 -6.03 2.69 19.70
N TRP A 306 -6.93 1.77 19.31
CA TRP A 306 -7.16 0.52 20.00
C TRP A 306 -6.08 -0.48 19.62
N ARG A 307 -5.70 -1.34 20.55
CA ARG A 307 -4.56 -2.25 20.35
C ARG A 307 -4.90 -3.65 20.83
N ARG A 308 -4.36 -4.66 20.15
CA ARG A 308 -4.23 -5.99 20.73
C ARG A 308 -3.14 -5.96 21.79
N ILE A 309 -3.39 -6.63 22.90
CA ILE A 309 -2.39 -6.84 23.93
C ILE A 309 -1.64 -8.12 23.54
N GLU A 310 -0.40 -7.99 23.09
CA GLU A 310 0.50 -9.13 22.94
C GLU A 310 1.13 -9.44 24.30
N PHE A 311 0.81 -10.62 24.85
CA PHE A 311 1.37 -11.09 26.10
C PHE A 311 2.79 -11.65 25.92
N LEU A 312 3.73 -10.77 25.53
CA LEU A 312 5.16 -11.09 25.51
C LEU A 312 5.63 -11.37 26.95
N GLY A 313 5.74 -12.65 27.31
CA GLY A 313 6.28 -13.12 28.59
C GLY A 313 5.31 -13.84 29.54
N ILE A 314 4.03 -14.03 29.17
CA ILE A 314 3.14 -15.01 29.85
C ILE A 314 3.38 -16.43 29.31
N GLU A 315 3.88 -16.53 28.07
CA GLU A 315 4.37 -17.79 27.53
C GLU A 315 5.70 -18.19 28.19
N ASN A 316 5.63 -19.27 28.96
CA ASN A 316 6.73 -20.02 29.57
C ASN A 316 7.31 -19.50 30.90
N ASN A 317 6.47 -19.46 31.95
CA ASN A 317 6.92 -20.10 33.19
C ASN A 317 6.78 -21.62 33.00
N SER A 318 7.86 -22.19 32.46
CA SER A 318 8.21 -23.61 32.39
C SER A 318 7.18 -24.59 33.00
N ALA A 319 6.63 -25.46 32.15
CA ALA A 319 6.14 -26.76 32.58
C ALA A 319 7.21 -27.41 33.47
N LYS A 320 6.93 -27.55 34.77
CA LYS A 320 7.69 -28.45 35.65
C LYS A 320 6.95 -29.78 35.64
N ASN A 321 7.63 -30.84 35.19
CA ASN A 321 7.12 -32.21 35.18
C ASN A 321 5.87 -32.47 34.30
N GLY A 322 5.73 -31.77 33.18
CA GLY A 322 4.69 -32.10 32.19
C GLY A 322 3.27 -31.68 32.57
N GLU A 323 3.07 -31.00 33.70
CA GLU A 323 1.83 -30.28 33.99
C GLU A 323 2.02 -28.80 33.63
N VAL A 324 1.08 -28.26 32.84
CA VAL A 324 0.96 -26.83 32.54
C VAL A 324 0.64 -26.14 33.87
N SER A 325 1.55 -25.29 34.35
CA SER A 325 1.28 -24.48 35.54
C SER A 325 0.14 -23.52 35.24
N ASP A 326 -0.80 -23.42 36.18
CA ASP A 326 -2.13 -22.81 36.11
C ASP A 326 -2.15 -21.38 35.52
N SER A 327 -2.07 -21.29 34.18
CA SER A 327 -2.21 -20.04 33.42
C SER A 327 -3.65 -19.52 33.48
N ASP A 328 -4.60 -20.42 33.72
CA ASP A 328 -6.04 -20.17 33.65
C ASP A 328 -6.48 -19.10 34.65
N GLY A 329 -5.90 -19.14 35.86
CA GLY A 329 -6.13 -18.12 36.89
C GLY A 329 -5.67 -16.72 36.48
N GLN A 330 -4.61 -16.58 35.67
CA GLN A 330 -4.12 -15.28 35.20
C GLN A 330 -5.03 -14.71 34.12
N TYR A 331 -5.45 -15.52 33.14
CA TYR A 331 -6.41 -15.08 32.12
C TYR A 331 -7.74 -14.67 32.74
N LEU A 332 -8.22 -15.40 33.75
CA LEU A 332 -9.42 -15.05 34.50
C LEU A 332 -9.26 -13.74 35.29
N GLN A 333 -8.11 -13.49 35.91
CA GLN A 333 -7.83 -12.21 36.59
C GLN A 333 -7.79 -11.03 35.64
N ILE A 334 -7.19 -11.20 34.45
CA ILE A 334 -7.15 -10.15 33.43
C ILE A 334 -8.55 -9.90 32.88
N ALA A 335 -9.31 -10.96 32.54
CA ALA A 335 -10.70 -10.84 32.11
C ALA A 335 -11.59 -10.15 33.16
N ALA A 336 -11.43 -10.49 34.44
CA ALA A 336 -12.15 -9.81 35.54
C ALA A 336 -11.77 -8.32 35.66
N SER A 337 -10.52 -7.96 35.37
CA SER A 337 -10.05 -6.57 35.38
C SER A 337 -10.61 -5.74 34.23
N LEU A 338 -11.01 -6.40 33.13
CA LEU A 338 -11.61 -5.80 31.93
C LEU A 338 -13.11 -5.48 32.06
N LYS A 339 -13.80 -5.97 33.10
CA LYS A 339 -15.26 -5.82 33.31
C LYS A 339 -15.76 -4.35 33.30
N ASN A 340 -14.88 -3.39 33.57
CA ASN A 340 -15.22 -1.96 33.59
C ASN A 340 -14.44 -1.15 32.53
N LEU A 341 -13.90 -1.82 31.51
CA LEU A 341 -13.05 -1.23 30.49
C LEU A 341 -13.62 -1.52 29.11
N ASP A 342 -13.49 -0.55 28.21
CA ASP A 342 -13.92 -0.73 26.82
C ASP A 342 -12.93 -1.61 26.05
N TYR A 343 -13.45 -2.71 25.52
CA TYR A 343 -12.78 -3.57 24.54
C TYR A 343 -13.78 -3.95 23.44
N LEU A 344 -13.30 -4.29 22.25
CA LEU A 344 -14.09 -4.73 21.11
C LEU A 344 -13.82 -6.21 20.90
N TYR A 345 -14.83 -7.03 21.14
CA TYR A 345 -14.79 -8.46 20.88
C TYR A 345 -15.64 -8.74 19.64
N ILE A 346 -15.02 -9.36 18.63
CA ILE A 346 -15.69 -9.80 17.40
C ILE A 346 -15.15 -11.19 17.07
N GLU A 347 -16.01 -12.20 17.08
CA GLU A 347 -15.64 -13.59 16.76
C GLU A 347 -16.68 -14.22 15.83
N ARG A 348 -16.23 -15.00 14.84
CA ARG A 348 -17.15 -15.80 14.01
C ARG A 348 -17.40 -17.15 14.62
N SER A 349 -18.56 -17.72 14.32
CA SER A 349 -18.83 -19.11 14.69
C SER A 349 -17.85 -20.07 14.03
N SER A 350 -17.36 -20.99 14.84
CA SER A 350 -16.57 -22.16 14.49
C SER A 350 -17.41 -23.42 14.32
N ALA A 351 -18.70 -23.36 14.65
CA ALA A 351 -19.64 -24.47 14.62
C ALA A 351 -20.19 -24.74 13.20
N TYR A 352 -19.34 -24.73 12.18
CA TYR A 352 -19.70 -25.09 10.81
C TYR A 352 -18.81 -26.22 10.30
N VAL A 353 -19.28 -26.94 9.29
CA VAL A 353 -18.57 -28.08 8.72
C VAL A 353 -17.61 -27.57 7.63
N PRO A 354 -16.27 -27.73 7.75
CA PRO A 354 -15.33 -27.32 6.72
C PRO A 354 -15.36 -28.29 5.54
N ASP A 355 -15.20 -27.80 4.31
CA ASP A 355 -15.26 -28.64 3.08
C ASP A 355 -14.13 -29.68 2.95
N THR A 356 -13.12 -29.66 3.84
CA THR A 356 -11.88 -30.42 3.67
C THR A 356 -11.37 -31.05 4.98
N SER A 357 -11.92 -32.18 5.44
CA SER A 357 -11.16 -33.12 6.31
C SER A 357 -11.88 -34.47 6.51
N HIS A 358 -11.16 -35.49 6.99
CA HIS A 358 -11.72 -36.80 7.37
C HIS A 358 -12.23 -36.86 8.83
N ALA A 359 -12.13 -35.78 9.60
CA ALA A 359 -12.63 -35.65 10.99
C ALA A 359 -14.12 -35.21 11.06
N LEU A 360 -14.79 -35.26 9.91
CA LEU A 360 -16.04 -34.60 9.59
C LEU A 360 -17.27 -35.34 10.14
N GLU A 361 -17.19 -36.67 10.27
CA GLU A 361 -18.34 -37.51 10.62
C GLU A 361 -18.69 -37.44 12.11
N ASP A 362 -17.69 -37.45 13.00
CA ASP A 362 -17.91 -37.36 14.44
C ASP A 362 -18.33 -35.95 14.88
N PHE A 363 -17.74 -34.92 14.26
CA PHE A 363 -18.14 -33.53 14.48
C PHE A 363 -19.55 -33.23 13.96
N SER A 364 -19.91 -33.73 12.77
CA SER A 364 -21.26 -33.58 12.24
C SER A 364 -22.30 -34.30 13.12
N LYS A 365 -22.00 -35.51 13.62
CA LYS A 365 -22.86 -36.21 14.59
C LYS A 365 -23.00 -35.44 15.90
N GLN A 366 -21.96 -34.75 16.36
CA GLN A 366 -22.02 -33.91 17.54
C GLN A 366 -22.93 -32.68 17.33
N LEU A 367 -22.80 -32.00 16.18
CA LEU A 367 -23.69 -30.89 15.81
C LEU A 367 -25.16 -31.34 15.71
N GLU A 368 -25.43 -32.51 15.14
CA GLU A 368 -26.77 -33.10 15.09
C GLU A 368 -27.32 -33.39 16.49
N ASN A 369 -26.50 -33.95 17.39
CA ASN A 369 -26.86 -34.21 18.78
C ASN A 369 -27.18 -32.92 19.55
N ASP A 370 -26.47 -31.83 19.24
CA ASP A 370 -26.70 -30.49 19.80
C ASP A 370 -27.92 -29.78 19.17
N GLY A 371 -28.58 -30.42 18.21
CA GLY A 371 -29.79 -29.93 17.54
C GLY A 371 -29.52 -28.90 16.44
N ILE A 372 -28.30 -28.82 15.92
CA ILE A 372 -27.89 -27.89 14.85
C ILE A 372 -28.19 -28.56 13.50
N THR A 373 -29.33 -28.21 12.90
CA THR A 373 -29.83 -28.84 11.67
C THR A 373 -29.27 -28.25 10.38
N ASN A 374 -28.68 -27.04 10.44
CA ASN A 374 -28.11 -26.37 9.26
C ASN A 374 -26.80 -25.63 9.61
N PRO A 375 -25.68 -26.37 9.72
CA PRO A 375 -24.41 -25.81 10.20
C PRO A 375 -23.73 -24.85 9.21
N GLU A 376 -24.09 -24.89 7.93
CA GLU A 376 -23.54 -23.98 6.90
C GLU A 376 -23.87 -22.51 7.18
N ILE A 377 -25.05 -22.25 7.75
CA ILE A 377 -25.51 -20.89 8.11
C ILE A 377 -24.59 -20.27 9.18
N ASN A 378 -23.94 -21.11 10.00
CA ASN A 378 -23.08 -20.62 11.06
C ASN A 378 -21.84 -19.89 10.51
N LYS A 379 -21.46 -20.09 9.23
CA LYS A 379 -20.41 -19.29 8.57
C LYS A 379 -20.69 -17.78 8.58
N ASP A 380 -21.97 -17.41 8.59
CA ASP A 380 -22.46 -16.03 8.61
C ASP A 380 -22.79 -15.54 10.03
N LEU A 381 -22.50 -16.32 11.08
CA LEU A 381 -22.79 -15.96 12.47
C LEU A 381 -21.59 -15.27 13.13
N ILE A 382 -21.85 -14.08 13.68
CA ILE A 382 -20.85 -13.21 14.30
C ILE A 382 -21.26 -12.86 15.72
N TYR A 383 -20.38 -13.13 16.68
CA TYR A 383 -20.47 -12.74 18.06
C TYR A 383 -19.80 -11.38 18.25
N ILE A 384 -20.51 -10.44 18.91
CA ILE A 384 -19.99 -9.14 19.29
C ILE A 384 -20.34 -8.83 20.74
N ASN A 385 -19.51 -8.03 21.41
CA ASN A 385 -19.88 -7.48 22.73
C ASN A 385 -20.68 -6.18 22.60
N GLN A 386 -21.16 -5.63 23.72
CA GLN A 386 -21.95 -4.39 23.76
C GLN A 386 -21.19 -3.19 23.15
N THR A 387 -19.89 -3.09 23.38
CA THR A 387 -19.03 -2.05 22.77
C THR A 387 -18.95 -2.21 21.26
N GLY A 388 -18.88 -3.45 20.76
CA GLY A 388 -19.00 -3.79 19.35
C GLY A 388 -20.34 -3.38 18.75
N ALA A 389 -21.45 -3.63 19.46
CA ALA A 389 -22.79 -3.23 19.03
C ALA A 389 -22.92 -1.70 18.90
N ASN A 390 -22.39 -0.94 19.88
CA ASN A 390 -22.34 0.53 19.82
C ASN A 390 -21.55 1.04 18.61
N LEU A 391 -20.42 0.38 18.28
CA LEU A 391 -19.64 0.70 17.08
C LEU A 391 -20.44 0.46 15.80
N GLN A 392 -21.12 -0.69 15.69
CA GLN A 392 -21.98 -0.99 14.53
C GLN A 392 -23.09 0.05 14.37
N ASN A 393 -23.76 0.43 15.46
CA ASN A 393 -24.84 1.40 15.42
C ASN A 393 -24.34 2.77 14.94
N LYS A 394 -23.14 3.18 15.37
CA LYS A 394 -22.52 4.45 14.97
C LYS A 394 -22.07 4.45 13.51
N VAL A 395 -21.50 3.34 13.05
CA VAL A 395 -20.86 3.23 11.72
C VAL A 395 -21.88 2.88 10.63
N ASN A 396 -22.75 1.91 10.90
CA ASN A 396 -23.68 1.33 9.93
C ASN A 396 -25.13 1.79 10.15
N GLY A 397 -25.42 2.57 11.19
CA GLY A 397 -26.78 3.04 11.49
C GLY A 397 -27.72 1.92 11.94
N THR A 398 -27.17 0.80 12.42
CA THR A 398 -27.94 -0.32 12.97
C THR A 398 -28.48 0.01 14.38
N ASN A 399 -29.29 -0.88 14.94
CA ASN A 399 -29.86 -0.73 16.28
C ASN A 399 -29.61 -1.97 17.16
N TYR A 400 -28.39 -2.49 17.12
CA TYR A 400 -27.97 -3.61 17.94
C TYR A 400 -27.80 -3.18 19.39
N HIS A 401 -28.53 -3.83 20.27
CA HIS A 401 -28.42 -3.66 21.71
C HIS A 401 -28.73 -4.97 22.41
N LEU A 402 -28.16 -5.17 23.60
CA LEU A 402 -28.60 -6.22 24.50
C LEU A 402 -29.97 -5.83 25.07
N LEU A 403 -30.95 -6.72 24.98
CA LEU A 403 -32.24 -6.55 25.64
C LEU A 403 -32.12 -6.79 27.15
N ASP A 404 -32.87 -6.01 27.95
CA ASP A 404 -32.83 -6.08 29.40
C ASP A 404 -33.09 -7.50 29.93
N ASN A 405 -32.30 -7.91 30.92
CA ASN A 405 -32.42 -9.19 31.62
C ASN A 405 -32.13 -10.45 30.76
N LYS A 406 -31.46 -10.28 29.62
CA LYS A 406 -30.99 -11.37 28.74
C LYS A 406 -29.47 -11.47 28.76
N ILE A 407 -28.94 -12.64 28.39
CA ILE A 407 -27.49 -12.91 28.33
C ILE A 407 -26.91 -12.71 26.93
N ALA A 408 -27.76 -12.80 25.91
CA ALA A 408 -27.41 -12.46 24.54
C ALA A 408 -28.66 -12.10 23.72
N THR A 409 -28.49 -11.25 22.71
CA THR A 409 -29.53 -10.92 21.74
C THR A 409 -29.05 -11.27 20.34
N ILE A 410 -29.79 -12.14 19.64
CA ILE A 410 -29.51 -12.64 18.30
C ILE A 410 -30.35 -11.84 17.30
N TYR A 411 -29.70 -11.18 16.35
CA TYR A 411 -30.31 -10.47 15.23
C TYR A 411 -30.17 -11.34 13.98
N ILE A 412 -31.31 -11.80 13.44
CA ILE A 412 -31.38 -12.73 12.31
C ILE A 412 -31.98 -12.01 11.09
N PRO A 413 -31.26 -11.94 9.96
CA PRO A 413 -31.82 -11.45 8.69
C PRO A 413 -33.06 -12.22 8.24
N GLU A 414 -34.00 -11.56 7.56
CA GLU A 414 -35.25 -12.19 7.08
C GLU A 414 -35.00 -13.47 6.27
N LYS A 415 -33.94 -13.51 5.46
CA LYS A 415 -33.56 -14.70 4.67
C LYS A 415 -33.28 -15.96 5.51
N TRP A 416 -32.89 -15.80 6.78
CA TRP A 416 -32.54 -16.90 7.69
C TRP A 416 -33.61 -17.21 8.75
N LYS A 417 -34.79 -16.58 8.65
CA LYS A 417 -35.88 -16.71 9.62
C LYS A 417 -36.30 -18.16 9.88
N GLU A 418 -36.32 -19.01 8.86
CA GLU A 418 -36.71 -20.42 8.98
C GLU A 418 -35.71 -21.25 9.79
N ASN A 419 -34.46 -20.77 9.93
CA ASN A 419 -33.37 -21.46 10.62
C ASN A 419 -33.16 -20.97 12.06
N GLN A 420 -34.07 -20.14 12.60
CA GLN A 420 -33.99 -19.56 13.94
C GLN A 420 -33.63 -20.60 15.03
N LYS A 421 -34.32 -21.75 15.05
CA LYS A 421 -34.05 -22.80 16.06
C LYS A 421 -32.64 -23.37 15.96
N SER A 422 -32.12 -23.53 14.74
CA SER A 422 -30.76 -24.03 14.52
C SER A 422 -29.73 -23.02 15.01
N ILE A 423 -29.96 -21.73 14.74
CA ILE A 423 -29.09 -20.62 15.15
C ILE A 423 -29.05 -20.49 16.68
N GLU A 424 -30.21 -20.53 17.35
CA GLU A 424 -30.28 -20.51 18.81
C GLU A 424 -29.52 -21.68 19.43
N ASN A 425 -29.62 -22.88 18.84
CA ASN A 425 -28.88 -24.06 19.30
C ASN A 425 -27.38 -23.88 19.14
N THR A 426 -26.93 -23.34 17.99
CA THR A 426 -25.52 -23.02 17.76
C THR A 426 -24.98 -22.08 18.84
N VAL A 427 -25.67 -20.98 19.14
CA VAL A 427 -25.20 -20.00 20.11
C VAL A 427 -25.05 -20.61 21.51
N VAL A 428 -26.02 -21.43 21.94
CA VAL A 428 -25.94 -22.16 23.22
C VAL A 428 -24.80 -23.17 23.23
N ALA A 429 -24.69 -23.97 22.17
CA ALA A 429 -23.71 -25.03 22.04
C ALA A 429 -22.28 -24.53 21.79
N GLU A 430 -22.08 -23.26 21.45
CA GLU A 430 -20.73 -22.71 21.20
C GLU A 430 -20.26 -21.79 22.33
N GLN A 431 -21.08 -20.81 22.73
CA GLN A 431 -20.68 -19.79 23.70
C GLN A 431 -20.99 -20.18 25.16
N PHE A 432 -21.96 -21.07 25.36
CA PHE A 432 -22.51 -21.35 26.70
C PHE A 432 -22.23 -22.79 27.20
N ILE A 433 -21.39 -23.59 26.52
CA ILE A 433 -21.03 -24.99 26.90
C ILE A 433 -20.57 -25.12 28.35
N GLY A 434 -21.36 -25.75 29.22
CA GLY A 434 -21.01 -25.92 30.64
C GLY A 434 -21.34 -24.71 31.52
N THR A 435 -22.23 -23.82 31.07
CA THR A 435 -22.98 -22.90 31.96
C THR A 435 -24.37 -23.46 32.23
N ASN A 436 -25.06 -22.90 33.22
CA ASN A 436 -26.48 -23.18 33.48
C ASN A 436 -27.41 -22.42 32.54
N TYR A 437 -26.86 -21.67 31.56
CA TYR A 437 -27.67 -20.82 30.71
C TYR A 437 -28.40 -21.62 29.64
N THR A 438 -29.64 -21.22 29.36
CA THR A 438 -30.53 -21.92 28.42
C THR A 438 -31.08 -20.98 27.35
N LYS A 439 -31.77 -21.55 26.35
CA LYS A 439 -32.38 -20.78 25.24
C LYS A 439 -33.36 -19.71 25.74
N GLU A 440 -33.94 -19.89 26.93
CA GLU A 440 -34.91 -18.97 27.53
C GLU A 440 -34.28 -17.64 27.95
N GLU A 441 -32.95 -17.60 28.11
CA GLU A 441 -32.20 -16.39 28.47
C GLU A 441 -31.63 -15.65 27.25
N LEU A 442 -31.83 -16.21 26.05
CA LEU A 442 -31.57 -15.55 24.78
C LEU A 442 -32.78 -14.71 24.36
N ALA A 443 -32.53 -13.65 23.59
CA ALA A 443 -33.56 -12.94 22.85
C ALA A 443 -33.24 -13.00 21.36
N VAL A 444 -34.28 -13.06 20.53
CA VAL A 444 -34.13 -13.08 19.07
C VAL A 444 -34.93 -11.95 18.46
N GLN A 445 -34.30 -11.19 17.56
CA GLN A 445 -34.91 -10.14 16.75
C GLN A 445 -34.68 -10.45 15.27
N ILE A 446 -35.70 -10.22 14.44
CA ILE A 446 -35.58 -10.37 12.99
C ILE A 446 -35.28 -8.98 12.42
N ILE A 447 -34.23 -8.89 11.61
CA ILE A 447 -33.78 -7.64 10.96
C ILE A 447 -33.98 -7.73 9.44
N PRO A 448 -34.16 -6.60 8.74
CA PRO A 448 -34.22 -6.60 7.29
C PRO A 448 -32.91 -7.09 6.67
N ASP A 449 -33.00 -7.71 5.50
CA ASP A 449 -31.83 -8.05 4.71
C ASP A 449 -31.11 -6.77 4.23
N GLY A 450 -29.79 -6.87 4.03
CA GLY A 450 -28.92 -5.83 3.50
C GLY A 450 -28.15 -5.04 4.56
N GLU A 451 -28.37 -5.30 5.85
CA GLU A 451 -27.61 -4.67 6.94
C GLU A 451 -26.13 -5.05 6.85
N LYS A 452 -25.28 -4.02 6.87
CA LYS A 452 -23.83 -4.17 6.83
C LYS A 452 -23.29 -4.35 8.25
N ILE A 453 -22.24 -5.15 8.34
CA ILE A 453 -21.45 -5.27 9.57
C ILE A 453 -20.02 -4.96 9.25
N PHE A 454 -19.47 -4.05 10.04
CA PHE A 454 -18.05 -3.81 10.11
C PHE A 454 -17.39 -4.94 10.91
N TYR A 455 -16.41 -5.63 10.36
CA TYR A 455 -15.57 -6.54 11.14
C TYR A 455 -14.10 -6.18 10.99
N PHE A 456 -13.40 -6.26 12.12
CA PHE A 456 -11.97 -6.03 12.16
C PHE A 456 -11.26 -7.36 11.89
N ASN A 457 -10.62 -7.48 10.73
CA ASN A 457 -9.76 -8.61 10.41
C ASN A 457 -8.34 -8.11 10.10
N GLU A 458 -7.42 -8.26 11.06
CA GLU A 458 -6.00 -8.00 10.86
C GLU A 458 -5.30 -9.10 10.05
N ASP A 459 -5.82 -10.32 10.05
CA ASP A 459 -5.24 -11.47 9.33
C ASP A 459 -5.65 -11.51 7.84
N ALA A 460 -6.24 -10.43 7.32
CA ALA A 460 -6.75 -10.34 5.95
C ALA A 460 -5.67 -10.50 4.86
N ASP A 461 -4.39 -10.51 5.22
CA ASP A 461 -3.27 -10.48 4.29
C ASP A 461 -2.55 -11.83 4.08
N ILE A 462 -3.01 -12.94 4.70
CA ILE A 462 -2.25 -14.19 4.62
C ILE A 462 -2.45 -14.94 3.29
N ASP A 463 -3.53 -14.71 2.52
CA ASP A 463 -3.68 -15.43 1.25
C ASP A 463 -4.64 -14.79 0.22
N HIS A 464 -4.16 -13.77 -0.51
CA HIS A 464 -4.89 -13.19 -1.66
C HIS A 464 -5.24 -14.19 -2.78
N LYS A 465 -4.69 -15.41 -2.77
CA LYS A 465 -4.98 -16.46 -3.77
C LYS A 465 -6.21 -17.30 -3.46
N ASN A 466 -6.75 -17.24 -2.24
CA ASN A 466 -7.84 -18.12 -1.79
C ASN A 466 -9.08 -17.33 -1.36
N LYS A 467 -9.59 -16.46 -2.25
CA LYS A 467 -10.82 -15.68 -2.03
C LYS A 467 -12.06 -16.54 -1.73
N ASP A 468 -12.07 -17.78 -2.19
CA ASP A 468 -13.22 -18.68 -2.07
C ASP A 468 -13.21 -19.52 -0.78
N ILE A 469 -12.11 -19.53 -0.02
CA ILE A 469 -11.93 -20.42 1.14
C ILE A 469 -12.10 -19.65 2.47
N PHE A 470 -11.71 -18.37 2.50
CA PHE A 470 -11.86 -17.53 3.68
C PHE A 470 -12.54 -16.21 3.26
N PRO A 471 -13.84 -16.03 3.55
CA PRO A 471 -14.59 -14.79 3.23
C PRO A 471 -14.05 -13.53 3.91
N MET A 472 -12.99 -13.66 4.72
CA MET A 472 -12.32 -12.62 5.48
C MET A 472 -11.16 -11.94 4.74
N ALA A 473 -10.70 -12.45 3.59
CA ALA A 473 -9.47 -11.98 2.94
C ALA A 473 -9.60 -10.67 2.12
N SER A 474 -10.76 -10.00 2.09
CA SER A 474 -10.93 -8.86 1.17
C SER A 474 -12.01 -7.83 1.50
N VAL A 475 -12.83 -8.02 2.54
CA VAL A 475 -13.94 -7.09 2.80
C VAL A 475 -13.86 -6.63 4.25
N ALA A 476 -13.92 -5.32 4.49
CA ALA A 476 -14.08 -4.77 5.84
C ALA A 476 -15.54 -4.83 6.31
N ASP A 477 -16.45 -5.17 5.38
CA ASP A 477 -17.89 -5.20 5.56
C ASP A 477 -18.49 -6.47 4.95
N SER A 478 -19.35 -7.18 5.68
CA SER A 478 -20.23 -8.23 5.11
C SER A 478 -21.70 -7.82 5.27
N LYS A 479 -22.56 -8.37 4.41
CA LYS A 479 -24.02 -8.12 4.44
C LYS A 479 -24.76 -9.37 4.90
N ASP A 480 -25.91 -9.15 5.53
CA ASP A 480 -26.85 -10.20 5.93
C ASP A 480 -26.24 -11.26 6.87
N ASN A 481 -25.32 -10.84 7.75
CA ASN A 481 -24.80 -11.73 8.78
C ASN A 481 -25.81 -11.85 9.93
N ILE A 482 -25.73 -12.95 10.65
CA ILE A 482 -26.43 -13.13 11.92
C ILE A 482 -25.56 -12.52 13.02
N VAL A 483 -26.11 -11.60 13.80
CA VAL A 483 -25.34 -10.88 14.84
C VAL A 483 -25.79 -11.32 16.21
N VAL A 484 -24.85 -11.73 17.05
CA VAL A 484 -25.12 -12.10 18.44
C VAL A 484 -24.43 -11.11 19.34
N VAL A 485 -25.21 -10.23 19.99
CA VAL A 485 -24.72 -9.31 21.01
C VAL A 485 -24.66 -10.06 22.34
N LEU A 486 -23.46 -10.26 22.87
CA LEU A 486 -23.20 -10.99 24.11
C LEU A 486 -23.07 -10.04 25.32
N ASP A 487 -23.63 -10.46 26.45
CA ASP A 487 -23.37 -9.86 27.76
C ASP A 487 -22.06 -10.44 28.33
N THR A 488 -20.94 -9.88 27.87
CA THR A 488 -19.62 -10.37 28.26
C THR A 488 -19.34 -10.26 29.77
N ASP A 489 -19.97 -9.30 30.46
CA ASP A 489 -19.77 -9.09 31.90
C ASP A 489 -20.33 -10.27 32.71
N LYS A 490 -21.54 -10.73 32.37
CA LYS A 490 -22.14 -11.93 32.99
C LYS A 490 -21.45 -13.22 32.57
N MET A 491 -20.81 -13.24 31.40
CA MET A 491 -20.08 -14.42 30.94
C MET A 491 -18.73 -14.59 31.65
N ILE A 492 -18.05 -13.49 32.00
CA ILE A 492 -16.80 -13.49 32.78
C ILE A 492 -17.05 -13.97 34.23
N GLU A 493 -18.22 -13.66 34.82
CA GLU A 493 -18.60 -14.10 36.17
C GLU A 493 -18.66 -15.62 36.35
N ASN A 494 -18.86 -16.38 35.27
CA ASN A 494 -18.92 -17.84 35.29
C ASN A 494 -17.55 -18.54 35.21
N ASN A 495 -16.44 -17.80 35.34
CA ASN A 495 -15.06 -18.30 35.45
C ASN A 495 -14.65 -19.32 34.37
N LYS A 496 -15.08 -19.15 33.13
CA LYS A 496 -14.68 -20.02 32.03
C LYS A 496 -13.38 -19.55 31.37
N PHE A 497 -12.36 -20.40 31.47
CA PHE A 497 -11.05 -20.17 30.85
C PHE A 497 -11.13 -19.92 29.34
N SER A 498 -11.88 -20.73 28.59
CA SER A 498 -11.96 -20.64 27.13
C SER A 498 -12.45 -19.27 26.64
N LEU A 499 -13.45 -18.70 27.32
CA LEU A 499 -13.98 -17.39 27.00
C LEU A 499 -13.00 -16.27 27.39
N ALA A 500 -12.42 -16.34 28.59
CA ALA A 500 -11.42 -15.38 29.03
C ALA A 500 -10.21 -15.35 28.07
N SER A 501 -9.76 -16.52 27.63
CA SER A 501 -8.72 -16.67 26.61
C SER A 501 -9.15 -16.05 25.27
N ASN A 502 -10.34 -16.39 24.75
CA ASN A 502 -10.85 -15.84 23.49
C ASN A 502 -11.00 -14.32 23.53
N ILE A 503 -11.51 -13.74 24.61
CA ILE A 503 -11.58 -12.28 24.78
C ILE A 503 -10.19 -11.68 24.70
N LEU A 504 -9.20 -12.28 25.35
CA LEU A 504 -7.84 -11.73 25.40
C LEU A 504 -7.10 -11.87 24.06
N TYR A 505 -7.29 -12.96 23.33
CA TYR A 505 -6.63 -13.19 22.04
C TYR A 505 -7.37 -12.57 20.85
N LYS A 506 -8.69 -12.42 20.90
CA LYS A 506 -9.51 -11.99 19.74
C LYS A 506 -10.13 -10.61 19.88
N SER A 507 -9.82 -9.86 20.95
CA SER A 507 -10.32 -8.49 21.14
C SER A 507 -9.29 -7.40 20.86
N LEU A 508 -9.80 -6.21 20.57
CA LEU A 508 -9.06 -4.95 20.63
C LEU A 508 -9.36 -4.21 21.92
N PHE A 509 -8.34 -3.65 22.55
CA PHE A 509 -8.46 -2.94 23.81
C PHE A 509 -8.32 -1.44 23.60
N SER A 510 -9.19 -0.67 24.24
CA SER A 510 -9.09 0.80 24.23
C SER A 510 -7.78 1.26 24.88
N PRO A 511 -7.30 2.49 24.58
CA PRO A 511 -6.10 3.04 25.22
C PRO A 511 -6.14 3.06 26.75
N GLU A 512 -7.33 3.16 27.34
CA GLU A 512 -7.52 3.10 28.80
C GLU A 512 -7.39 1.67 29.31
N ALA A 513 -7.93 0.69 28.58
CA ALA A 513 -7.81 -0.71 28.92
C ALA A 513 -6.36 -1.21 28.85
N VAL A 514 -5.59 -0.74 27.86
CA VAL A 514 -4.17 -1.11 27.69
C VAL A 514 -3.27 -0.52 28.80
N LYS A 515 -3.68 0.59 29.43
CA LYS A 515 -2.89 1.25 30.49
C LYS A 515 -3.07 0.65 31.87
N LYS A 516 -4.22 0.01 32.13
CA LYS A 516 -4.47 -0.70 33.38
C LYS A 516 -3.83 -2.08 33.33
#